data_AF-A0A1F8F7H4-F1
#
_entry.id   AF-A0A1F8F7H4-F1
#
_cell.length_a   1.000
_cell.length_b   1.000
_cell.length_c   1.000
_cell.angle_alpha   90.00
_cell.angle_beta   90.00
_cell.angle_gamma   90.00
#
_symmetry.space_group_name_H-M   'P 1'
#
loop_
_entity.id
_entity.type
_entity.pdbx_description
1 polymer ?
#
loop_
_entity_poly.entity_id
_entity_poly.type
_entity_poly.pdbx_seq_one_letter_code
_entity_poly.pdbx_strand_id
1 'polypeptide(L)'
;MHKELKAKAIKLRIENNLSYSAILAKVPVVKSTLSDWLKHFPLSKEKILELRKEGWKKGEVSREKFRETMCNKRNERMKKIYNICTAKMSKIPRDAFFVAGLMLYLGEGSKTNYSKIALANTDPRIVAFFTKWLNEFLNIPKKD
;
A
#
# COMPACT_ATOMS: atom_id res chain seq x y z
N MET A 1 11.29 -48.45 19.50
CA MET A 1 11.34 -47.00 19.17
C MET A 1 9.98 -46.41 18.76
N HIS A 2 9.31 -46.89 17.71
CA HIS A 2 8.04 -46.27 17.26
C HIS A 2 6.88 -46.31 18.27
N LYS A 3 6.81 -47.34 19.13
CA LYS A 3 5.73 -47.53 20.10
C LYS A 3 5.73 -46.45 21.20
N GLU A 4 6.90 -46.05 21.69
CA GLU A 4 7.07 -45.00 22.69
C GLU A 4 6.76 -43.61 22.13
N LEU A 5 7.23 -43.32 20.92
CA LEU A 5 6.93 -42.07 20.22
C LEU A 5 5.43 -41.93 19.94
N LYS A 6 4.76 -43.03 19.58
CA LYS A 6 3.30 -43.08 19.40
C LYS A 6 2.56 -42.79 20.71
N ALA A 7 2.95 -43.45 21.80
CA ALA A 7 2.37 -43.21 23.12
C ALA A 7 2.55 -41.75 23.55
N LYS A 8 3.75 -41.19 23.35
CA LYS A 8 4.04 -39.77 23.63
C LYS A 8 3.17 -38.82 22.78
N ALA A 9 2.99 -39.09 21.50
CA ALA A 9 2.15 -38.28 20.62
C ALA A 9 0.67 -38.31 21.03
N ILE A 10 0.14 -39.48 21.38
CA ILE A 10 -1.25 -39.64 21.86
C ILE A 10 -1.42 -38.91 23.20
N LYS A 11 -0.48 -39.06 24.13
CA LYS A 11 -0.49 -38.37 25.43
C LYS A 11 -0.53 -36.85 25.24
N LEU A 12 0.35 -36.30 24.40
CA LEU A 12 0.38 -34.87 24.06
C LEU A 12 -0.92 -34.39 23.41
N ARG A 13 -1.61 -35.25 22.65
CA ARG A 13 -2.87 -34.91 22.01
C ARG A 13 -4.03 -34.89 23.00
N ILE A 14 -4.16 -35.92 23.84
CA ILE A 14 -5.29 -36.08 24.76
C ILE A 14 -5.15 -35.12 25.94
N GLU A 15 -3.97 -35.05 26.56
CA GLU A 15 -3.79 -34.27 27.80
C GLU A 15 -3.61 -32.77 27.54
N ASN A 16 -2.92 -32.41 26.45
CA ASN A 16 -2.56 -31.02 26.18
C ASN A 16 -3.31 -30.41 24.99
N ASN A 17 -4.20 -31.17 24.35
CA ASN A 17 -4.99 -30.74 23.18
C ASN A 17 -4.14 -30.06 22.10
N LEU A 18 -2.91 -30.55 21.88
CA LEU A 18 -1.94 -29.90 20.99
C LEU A 18 -2.27 -30.15 19.51
N SER A 19 -1.95 -29.17 18.66
CA SER A 19 -2.07 -29.28 17.21
C SER A 19 -0.99 -30.19 16.61
N TYR A 20 -1.22 -30.66 15.39
CA TYR A 20 -0.26 -31.49 14.67
C TYR A 20 1.13 -30.86 14.56
N SER A 21 1.21 -29.55 14.25
CA SER A 21 2.47 -28.83 14.14
C SER A 21 3.21 -28.71 15.48
N ALA A 22 2.47 -28.54 16.58
CA ALA A 22 3.04 -28.46 17.92
C ALA A 22 3.55 -29.82 18.41
N ILE A 23 2.87 -30.91 18.06
CA ILE A 23 3.33 -32.28 18.37
C ILE A 23 4.54 -32.65 17.52
N LEU A 24 4.55 -32.26 16.23
CA LEU A 24 5.69 -32.48 15.33
C LEU A 24 6.97 -31.80 15.81
N ALA A 25 6.86 -30.64 16.45
CA ALA A 25 8.01 -29.95 17.06
C ALA A 25 8.60 -30.69 18.28
N LYS A 26 7.82 -31.58 18.93
CA LYS A 26 8.21 -32.31 20.16
C LYS A 26 8.49 -33.79 19.92
N VAL A 27 8.01 -34.33 18.81
CA VAL A 27 8.13 -35.75 18.43
C VAL A 27 8.70 -35.80 17.01
N PRO A 28 9.98 -36.22 16.85
CA PRO A 28 10.66 -36.21 15.55
C PRO A 28 10.19 -37.41 14.70
N VAL A 29 9.02 -37.28 14.08
CA VAL A 29 8.46 -38.27 13.14
C VAL A 29 7.99 -37.56 11.87
N VAL A 30 7.90 -38.29 10.77
CA VAL A 30 7.31 -37.76 9.53
C VAL A 30 5.81 -37.50 9.69
N LYS A 31 5.32 -36.47 8.99
CA LYS A 31 3.95 -35.95 9.10
C LYS A 31 2.88 -37.01 8.79
N SER A 32 3.13 -37.90 7.83
CA SER A 32 2.23 -39.00 7.47
C SER A 32 2.02 -39.95 8.65
N THR A 33 3.10 -40.40 9.28
CA THR A 33 3.06 -41.29 10.45
C THR A 33 2.33 -40.66 11.64
N LEU A 34 2.54 -39.36 11.88
CA LEU A 34 1.83 -38.65 12.95
C LEU A 34 0.32 -38.52 12.65
N SER A 35 -0.04 -38.31 11.38
CA SER A 35 -1.44 -38.26 10.92
C SER A 35 -2.15 -39.60 11.16
N ASP A 36 -1.49 -40.71 10.82
CA ASP A 36 -2.05 -42.05 11.02
C ASP A 36 -2.29 -42.35 12.50
N TRP A 37 -1.37 -41.93 13.38
CA TRP A 37 -1.49 -42.17 14.82
C TRP A 37 -2.56 -41.34 15.51
N LEU A 38 -2.79 -40.11 15.04
CA LEU A 38 -3.72 -39.16 15.66
C LEU A 38 -5.09 -39.08 14.95
N LYS A 39 -5.31 -39.89 13.90
CA LYS A 39 -6.55 -39.95 13.11
C LYS A 39 -7.82 -40.06 13.96
N HIS A 40 -7.76 -40.83 15.05
CA HIS A 40 -8.90 -41.09 15.94
C HIS A 40 -9.01 -40.11 17.12
N PHE A 41 -8.12 -39.13 17.21
CA PHE A 41 -8.07 -38.15 18.31
C PHE A 41 -8.22 -36.72 17.76
N PRO A 42 -9.43 -36.30 17.34
CA PRO A 42 -9.66 -34.95 16.82
C PRO A 42 -9.40 -33.88 17.89
N LEU A 43 -9.12 -32.65 17.43
CA LEU A 43 -9.03 -31.49 18.33
C LEU A 43 -10.42 -31.15 18.87
N SER A 44 -10.47 -30.57 20.06
CA SER A 44 -11.71 -29.95 20.55
C SER A 44 -12.09 -28.74 19.68
N LYS A 45 -13.39 -28.42 19.63
CA LYS A 45 -13.92 -27.31 18.83
C LYS A 45 -13.34 -25.96 19.30
N GLU A 46 -13.15 -25.82 20.61
CA GLU A 46 -12.57 -24.63 21.24
C GLU A 46 -11.14 -24.41 20.76
N LYS A 47 -10.34 -25.47 20.69
CA LYS A 47 -8.95 -25.38 20.23
C LYS A 47 -8.84 -25.08 18.75
N ILE A 48 -9.74 -25.63 17.92
CA ILE A 48 -9.84 -25.29 16.50
C ILE A 48 -10.15 -23.79 16.35
N LEU A 49 -11.08 -23.25 17.13
CA LEU A 49 -11.45 -21.83 17.09
C LEU A 49 -10.28 -20.93 17.53
N GLU A 50 -9.55 -21.31 18.57
CA GLU A 50 -8.35 -20.61 19.05
C GLU A 50 -7.27 -20.54 17.96
N LEU A 51 -6.91 -21.69 17.37
CA LEU A 51 -5.92 -21.76 16.29
C LEU A 51 -6.35 -20.94 15.06
N ARG A 52 -7.67 -20.90 14.78
CA ARG A 52 -8.23 -20.07 13.69
C ARG A 52 -8.09 -18.58 14.00
N LYS A 53 -8.37 -18.15 15.23
CA LYS A 53 -8.18 -16.76 15.69
C LYS A 53 -6.71 -16.33 15.62
N GLU A 54 -5.79 -17.19 16.04
CA GLU A 54 -4.35 -16.94 15.92
C GLU A 54 -3.90 -16.84 14.46
N GLY A 55 -4.39 -17.73 13.60
CA GLY A 55 -4.15 -17.70 12.16
C GLY A 55 -4.69 -16.42 11.50
N TRP A 56 -5.84 -15.93 11.96
CA TRP A 56 -6.41 -14.66 11.51
C TRP A 56 -5.52 -13.47 11.85
N LYS A 57 -5.04 -13.39 13.09
CA LYS A 57 -4.09 -12.33 13.52
C LYS A 57 -2.81 -12.36 12.68
N LYS A 58 -2.24 -13.54 12.44
CA LYS A 58 -1.06 -13.69 11.55
C LYS A 58 -1.36 -13.25 10.12
N GLY A 59 -2.54 -13.60 9.60
CA GLY A 59 -2.98 -13.17 8.27
C GLY A 59 -3.16 -11.65 8.17
N GLU A 60 -3.67 -11.01 9.22
CA GLU A 60 -3.86 -9.56 9.28
C GLU A 60 -2.53 -8.81 9.26
N VAL A 61 -1.58 -9.22 10.12
CA VAL A 61 -0.23 -8.66 10.11
C VAL A 61 0.45 -8.82 8.75
N SER A 62 0.29 -9.98 8.11
CA SER A 62 0.83 -10.20 6.75
C SER A 62 0.20 -9.27 5.72
N ARG A 63 -1.11 -9.02 5.80
CA ARG A 63 -1.82 -8.10 4.90
C ARG A 63 -1.36 -6.66 5.10
N GLU A 64 -1.16 -6.22 6.34
CA GLU A 64 -0.64 -4.88 6.62
C GLU A 64 0.78 -4.69 6.10
N LYS A 65 1.68 -5.66 6.37
CA LYS A 65 3.04 -5.62 5.82
C LYS A 65 3.06 -5.56 4.30
N PHE A 66 2.17 -6.29 3.64
CA PHE A 66 2.03 -6.22 2.20
C PHE A 66 1.53 -4.84 1.73
N ARG A 67 0.50 -4.28 2.38
CA ARG A 67 0.00 -2.92 2.09
C ARG A 67 1.10 -1.87 2.24
N GLU A 68 1.83 -1.91 3.34
CA GLU A 68 2.96 -1.03 3.61
C GLU A 68 4.06 -1.18 2.54
N THR A 69 4.45 -2.41 2.23
CA THR A 69 5.45 -2.69 1.19
C THR A 69 5.01 -2.14 -0.18
N MET A 70 3.76 -2.34 -0.56
CA MET A 70 3.23 -1.85 -1.84
C MET A 70 3.09 -0.33 -1.87
N CYS A 71 2.72 0.29 -0.74
CA CYS A 71 2.73 1.75 -0.58
C CYS A 71 4.13 2.31 -0.79
N ASN A 72 5.15 1.73 -0.13
CA ASN A 72 6.54 2.16 -0.25
C ASN A 72 7.05 2.02 -1.69
N LYS A 73 6.81 0.87 -2.34
CA LYS A 73 7.18 0.67 -3.76
C LYS A 73 6.52 1.70 -4.68
N ARG A 74 5.25 2.02 -4.45
CA ARG A 74 4.54 3.07 -5.20
C ARG A 74 5.19 4.43 -4.98
N ASN A 75 5.46 4.79 -3.73
CA ASN A 75 6.04 6.08 -3.38
C ASN A 75 7.45 6.24 -3.96
N GLU A 76 8.29 5.21 -3.91
CA GLU A 76 9.62 5.20 -4.53
C GLU A 76 9.53 5.37 -6.04
N ARG A 77 8.63 4.63 -6.71
CA ARG A 77 8.40 4.78 -8.14
C ARG A 77 7.95 6.20 -8.50
N MET A 78 7.00 6.75 -7.75
CA MET A 78 6.50 8.11 -7.95
C MET A 78 7.61 9.14 -7.74
N LYS A 79 8.41 9.01 -6.68
CA LYS A 79 9.55 9.89 -6.40
C LYS A 79 10.59 9.84 -7.50
N LYS A 80 10.91 8.64 -8.02
CA LYS A 80 11.85 8.48 -9.13
C LYS A 80 11.35 9.18 -10.40
N ILE A 81 10.09 8.97 -10.77
CA ILE A 81 9.47 9.62 -11.93
C ILE A 81 9.46 11.14 -11.75
N TYR A 82 9.03 11.60 -10.57
CA TYR A 82 9.01 13.02 -10.24
C TYR A 82 10.39 13.65 -10.42
N ASN A 83 11.44 13.05 -9.85
CA ASN A 83 12.80 13.55 -9.97
C ASN A 83 13.28 13.60 -11.44
N ILE A 84 12.96 12.58 -12.24
CA ILE A 84 13.30 12.56 -13.68
C ILE A 84 12.59 13.70 -14.41
N CYS A 85 11.29 13.89 -14.17
CA CYS A 85 10.50 14.96 -14.79
C CYS A 85 11.01 16.33 -14.35
N THR A 86 11.27 16.54 -13.06
CA THR A 86 11.81 17.79 -12.53
C THR A 86 13.18 18.12 -13.13
N ALA A 87 14.06 17.12 -13.28
CA ALA A 87 15.36 17.31 -13.93
C ALA A 87 15.20 17.71 -15.40
N LYS A 88 14.29 17.06 -16.14
CA LYS A 88 13.95 17.42 -17.53
C LYS A 88 13.36 18.82 -17.65
N MET A 89 12.58 19.25 -16.66
CA MET A 89 11.92 20.55 -16.60
C MET A 89 12.76 21.63 -15.88
N SER A 90 14.04 21.35 -15.58
CA SER A 90 14.93 22.29 -14.88
C SER A 90 15.11 23.62 -15.62
N LYS A 91 14.96 23.63 -16.94
CA LYS A 91 14.86 24.83 -17.77
C LYS A 91 13.63 24.72 -18.65
N ILE A 92 12.57 25.44 -18.29
CA ILE A 92 11.37 25.55 -19.13
C ILE A 92 11.63 26.66 -20.15
N PRO A 93 11.61 26.37 -21.47
CA PRO A 93 11.71 27.40 -22.48
C PRO A 93 10.59 28.43 -22.32
N ARG A 94 10.88 29.70 -22.60
CA ARG A 94 9.90 30.79 -22.49
C ARG A 94 8.62 30.48 -23.29
N ASP A 95 8.76 29.94 -24.49
CA ASP A 95 7.63 29.58 -25.36
C ASP A 95 6.78 28.45 -24.77
N ALA A 96 7.41 27.46 -24.13
CA ALA A 96 6.68 26.39 -23.45
C ALA A 96 5.89 26.95 -22.26
N PHE A 97 6.46 27.90 -21.52
CA PHE A 97 5.74 28.60 -20.44
C PHE A 97 4.58 29.43 -20.99
N PHE A 98 4.78 30.12 -22.13
CA PHE A 98 3.73 30.88 -22.81
C PHE A 98 2.55 29.99 -23.20
N VAL A 99 2.81 28.89 -23.93
CA VAL A 99 1.79 27.94 -24.37
C VAL A 99 1.09 27.29 -23.17
N ALA A 100 1.82 26.92 -22.12
CA ALA A 100 1.23 26.31 -20.93
C ALA A 100 0.18 27.21 -20.26
N GLY A 101 0.42 28.52 -20.16
CA GLY A 101 -0.58 29.45 -19.61
C GLY A 101 -1.77 29.69 -20.55
N LEU A 102 -1.56 29.70 -21.87
CA LEU A 102 -2.68 29.74 -22.83
C LEU A 102 -3.57 28.50 -22.71
N MET A 103 -2.96 27.32 -22.63
CA MET A 103 -3.70 26.06 -22.45
C MET A 103 -4.42 26.01 -21.12
N LEU A 104 -3.80 26.52 -20.06
CA LEU A 104 -4.44 26.64 -18.74
C LEU A 104 -5.64 27.59 -18.78
N TYR A 105 -5.50 28.76 -19.40
CA TYR A 105 -6.62 29.69 -19.59
C TYR A 105 -7.72 29.08 -20.47
N LEU A 106 -7.36 28.31 -21.50
CA LEU A 106 -8.34 27.60 -22.31
C LEU A 106 -9.07 26.50 -21.53
N GLY A 107 -8.44 25.85 -20.55
CA GLY A 107 -9.09 24.84 -19.71
C GLY A 107 -9.95 25.43 -18.61
N GLU A 108 -9.36 26.33 -17.82
CA GLU A 108 -9.87 26.77 -16.50
C GLU A 108 -10.22 28.28 -16.47
N GLY A 109 -9.95 29.01 -17.55
CA GLY A 109 -10.22 30.44 -17.66
C GLY A 109 -11.69 30.76 -17.94
N SER A 110 -12.11 31.95 -17.50
CA SER A 110 -13.41 32.51 -17.83
C SER A 110 -13.43 32.93 -19.30
N LYS A 111 -14.36 32.36 -20.07
CA LYS A 111 -14.54 32.58 -21.52
C LYS A 111 -15.78 33.39 -21.88
N THR A 112 -16.64 33.65 -20.90
CA THR A 112 -17.95 34.28 -21.12
C THR A 112 -17.91 35.80 -21.07
N ASN A 113 -16.89 36.38 -20.46
CA ASN A 113 -16.75 37.81 -20.34
C ASN A 113 -15.47 38.28 -21.05
N TYR A 114 -15.65 38.93 -22.20
CA TYR A 114 -14.56 39.37 -23.07
C TYR A 114 -13.76 40.57 -22.51
N SER A 115 -14.26 41.27 -21.49
CA SER A 115 -13.57 42.43 -20.90
C SER A 115 -12.71 42.08 -19.68
N LYS A 116 -12.69 40.82 -19.24
CA LYS A 116 -11.87 40.37 -18.10
C LYS A 116 -11.14 39.07 -18.39
N ILE A 117 -9.88 39.02 -17.97
CA ILE A 117 -9.12 37.76 -17.87
C ILE A 117 -9.30 37.26 -16.44
N ALA A 118 -9.89 36.09 -16.28
CA ALA A 118 -10.08 35.47 -14.98
C ALA A 118 -9.84 33.96 -15.06
N LEU A 119 -9.28 33.40 -13.98
CA LEU A 119 -9.14 31.97 -13.77
C LEU A 119 -9.42 31.70 -12.30
N ALA A 120 -10.26 30.71 -12.02
CA ALA A 120 -10.61 30.33 -10.66
C ALA A 120 -10.27 28.85 -10.47
N ASN A 121 -9.42 28.55 -9.49
CA ASN A 121 -9.04 27.17 -9.19
C ASN A 121 -8.81 27.03 -7.68
N THR A 122 -9.15 25.85 -7.14
CA THR A 122 -8.98 25.56 -5.71
C THR A 122 -7.52 25.26 -5.33
N ASP A 123 -6.67 24.94 -6.30
CA ASP A 123 -5.25 24.73 -6.08
C ASP A 123 -4.47 26.06 -6.14
N PRO A 124 -3.88 26.52 -5.02
CA PRO A 124 -3.14 27.78 -4.99
C PRO A 124 -1.92 27.78 -5.91
N ARG A 125 -1.37 26.62 -6.27
CA ARG A 125 -0.22 26.52 -7.19
C ARG A 125 -0.62 26.88 -8.62
N ILE A 126 -1.82 26.52 -9.04
CA ILE A 126 -2.36 26.86 -10.36
C ILE A 126 -2.59 28.38 -10.44
N VAL A 127 -3.17 28.96 -9.40
CA VAL A 127 -3.37 30.42 -9.31
C VAL A 127 -2.03 31.15 -9.33
N ALA A 128 -1.04 30.71 -8.55
CA ALA A 128 0.29 31.31 -8.54
C ALA A 128 1.01 31.20 -9.90
N PHE A 129 0.90 30.03 -10.57
CA PHE A 129 1.43 29.84 -11.92
C PHE A 129 0.78 30.82 -12.91
N PHE A 130 -0.54 30.92 -12.90
CA PHE A 130 -1.27 31.79 -13.82
C PHE A 130 -0.95 33.27 -13.57
N THR A 131 -0.89 33.70 -12.30
CA THR A 131 -0.48 35.07 -11.96
C THR A 131 0.95 35.37 -12.43
N LYS A 132 1.89 34.43 -12.27
CA LYS A 132 3.25 34.60 -12.81
C LYS A 132 3.23 34.73 -14.34
N TRP A 133 2.44 33.90 -15.01
CA TRP A 133 2.28 33.92 -16.46
C TRP A 133 1.69 35.24 -16.97
N LEU A 134 0.65 35.76 -16.32
CA LEU A 134 0.06 37.06 -16.61
C LEU A 134 1.08 38.20 -16.51
N ASN A 135 1.90 38.20 -15.46
CA ASN A 135 2.96 39.19 -15.28
C ASN A 135 4.03 39.11 -16.38
N GLU A 136 4.46 37.89 -16.75
CA GLU A 136 5.54 37.66 -17.73
C GLU A 136 5.16 38.01 -19.17
N PHE A 137 3.90 37.77 -19.57
CA PHE A 137 3.50 37.87 -20.97
C PHE A 137 2.49 38.99 -21.26
N LEU A 138 1.74 39.45 -20.26
CA LEU A 138 0.71 40.47 -20.43
C LEU A 138 1.02 41.76 -19.66
N ASN A 139 2.16 41.83 -18.96
CA ASN A 139 2.63 43.00 -18.21
C ASN A 139 1.55 43.59 -17.29
N ILE A 140 0.74 42.74 -16.66
CA ILE A 140 -0.33 43.20 -15.77
C ILE A 140 0.31 43.80 -14.51
N PRO A 141 0.11 45.10 -14.23
CA PRO A 141 0.65 45.72 -13.03
C PRO A 141 0.00 45.09 -11.80
N LYS A 142 0.81 44.62 -10.84
CA LYS A 142 0.31 44.29 -9.51
C LYS A 142 -0.14 45.58 -8.86
N LYS A 143 -1.44 45.71 -8.59
CA LYS A 143 -1.92 46.70 -7.63
C LYS A 143 -1.70 46.13 -6.24
N ASP A 144 -0.98 46.89 -5.42
CA ASP A 144 -0.87 46.68 -3.97
C ASP A 144 -2.26 46.72 -3.30
#